data_AF-A0A3D6EMB2-F1
#
_entry.id   AF-A0A3D6EMB2-F1
#
_cell.length_a   1.000
_cell.length_b   1.000
_cell.length_c   1.000
_cell.angle_alpha   90.00
_cell.angle_beta   90.00
_cell.angle_gamma   90.00
#
_symmetry.space_group_name_H-M   'P 1'
#
loop_
_entity.id
_entity.type
_entity.pdbx_description
1 polymer ?
#
loop_
_entity_poly.entity_id
_entity_poly.type
_entity_poly.pdbx_seq_one_letter_code
_entity_poly.pdbx_strand_id
1 'polypeptide(L)'
;VVKPIHDTKPNLDIIQGLAKRLGLSDYFDYTIEQWVDAEFKELPIPMAADHMKKHGVWAASGQPSYGKTLNPDHRFVTKTGKIELYSERLKEAGYDALPVYAPPVQPP
;
A
#
# COMPACT_ATOMS: atom_id res chain seq x y z
N VAL A 1 11.59 21.67 9.48
CA VAL A 1 10.17 21.22 9.48
C VAL A 1 9.28 22.40 9.84
N VAL A 2 8.12 22.55 9.21
CA VAL A 2 7.15 23.64 9.47
C VAL A 2 5.95 23.07 10.23
N LYS A 3 5.35 23.85 11.13
CA LYS A 3 4.14 23.44 11.85
C LYS A 3 2.91 23.44 10.93
N PRO A 4 1.86 22.66 11.25
CA PRO A 4 0.58 22.77 10.57
C PRO A 4 0.09 24.23 10.52
N ILE A 5 -0.44 24.64 9.37
CA ILE A 5 -0.94 25.99 9.12
C ILE A 5 -2.46 25.97 9.26
N HIS A 6 -3.05 27.00 9.86
CA HIS A 6 -4.50 27.07 10.13
C HIS A 6 -4.97 25.91 11.03
N ASP A 7 -6.20 25.42 10.81
CA ASP A 7 -6.76 24.25 11.51
C ASP A 7 -6.50 22.95 10.75
N THR A 8 -5.28 22.79 10.23
CA THR A 8 -4.84 21.53 9.64
C THR A 8 -4.25 20.63 10.72
N LYS A 9 -4.48 19.32 10.58
CA LYS A 9 -4.01 18.30 11.51
C LYS A 9 -3.27 17.20 10.75
N PRO A 10 -2.26 16.57 11.35
CA PRO A 10 -1.68 15.33 10.83
C PRO A 10 -2.75 14.25 10.64
N ASN A 11 -2.56 13.37 9.67
CA ASN A 11 -3.50 12.27 9.41
C ASN A 11 -3.72 11.38 10.64
N LEU A 12 -2.67 11.12 11.43
CA LEU A 12 -2.79 10.31 12.64
C LEU A 12 -3.73 10.94 13.67
N ASP A 13 -3.62 12.25 13.92
CA ASP A 13 -4.51 12.97 14.86
C ASP A 13 -5.97 12.87 14.43
N ILE A 14 -6.24 12.98 13.12
CA ILE A 14 -7.59 12.85 12.56
C ILE A 14 -8.10 11.42 12.80
N ILE A 15 -7.28 10.42 12.48
CA ILE A 15 -7.63 9.00 12.64
C ILE A 15 -7.85 8.65 14.12
N GLN A 16 -6.96 9.07 15.03
CA GLN A 16 -7.11 8.87 16.47
C GLN A 16 -8.37 9.54 17.01
N GLY A 17 -8.71 10.74 16.51
CA GLY A 17 -9.95 11.42 16.84
C GLY A 17 -11.21 10.68 16.38
N LEU A 18 -11.15 9.94 15.26
CA LEU A 18 -12.22 9.05 14.79
C LEU A 18 -12.26 7.76 15.61
N ALA A 19 -11.11 7.12 15.81
CA ALA A 19 -10.97 5.88 16.57
C ALA A 19 -11.54 6.02 17.98
N LYS A 20 -11.25 7.15 18.65
CA LYS A 20 -11.84 7.47 19.96
C LYS A 20 -13.36 7.50 19.97
N ARG A 21 -13.98 8.06 18.93
CA ARG A 21 -15.45 8.13 18.80
C ARG A 21 -16.09 6.77 18.48
N LEU A 22 -15.33 5.88 17.86
CA LEU A 22 -15.76 4.53 17.49
C LEU A 22 -15.42 3.47 18.54
N GLY A 23 -14.74 3.83 19.65
CA GLY A 23 -14.29 2.87 20.66
C GLY A 23 -13.12 2.00 20.20
N LEU A 24 -12.31 2.49 19.26
CA LEU A 24 -11.17 1.80 18.65
C LEU A 24 -9.81 2.39 19.06
N SER A 25 -9.75 3.18 20.13
CA SER A 25 -8.54 3.90 20.55
C SER A 25 -7.34 2.98 20.72
N ASP A 26 -7.54 1.76 21.23
CA ASP A 26 -6.47 0.80 21.54
C ASP A 26 -5.66 0.40 20.29
N TYR A 27 -6.26 0.47 19.10
CA TYR A 27 -5.57 0.16 17.83
C TYR A 27 -4.67 1.30 17.32
N PHE A 28 -4.84 2.51 17.86
CA PHE A 28 -4.16 3.72 17.41
C PHE A 28 -3.42 4.43 18.57
N ASP A 29 -3.13 3.71 19.65
CA ASP A 29 -2.43 4.24 20.82
C ASP A 29 -0.91 4.29 20.60
N TYR A 30 -0.48 5.17 19.70
CA TYR A 30 0.93 5.41 19.38
C TYR A 30 1.15 6.82 18.83
N THR A 31 2.39 7.30 18.88
CA THR A 31 2.81 8.52 18.17
C THR A 31 3.37 8.18 16.79
N ILE A 32 3.46 9.17 15.89
CA ILE A 32 4.12 8.98 14.58
C ILE A 32 5.57 8.51 14.76
N GLU A 33 6.28 9.03 15.76
CA GLU A 33 7.66 8.62 16.04
C GLU A 33 7.75 7.16 16.44
N GLN A 34 6.84 6.67 17.31
CA GLN A 34 6.79 5.26 17.69
C GLN A 34 6.45 4.35 16.50
N TRP A 35 5.55 4.80 15.63
CA TRP A 35 5.18 4.08 14.41
C TRP A 35 6.37 3.97 13.44
N VAL A 36 7.02 5.10 13.16
CA VAL A 36 8.20 5.16 12.28
C VAL A 36 9.38 4.38 12.85
N ASP A 37 9.63 4.49 14.16
CA ASP A 37 10.68 3.70 14.83
C ASP A 37 10.38 2.19 14.77
N ALA A 38 9.10 1.79 14.81
CA ALA A 38 8.70 0.40 14.63
C ALA A 38 8.96 -0.09 13.19
N GLU A 39 8.64 0.72 12.17
CA GLU A 39 8.94 0.39 10.76
C GLU A 39 10.45 0.23 10.51
N PHE A 40 11.28 1.03 11.18
CA PHE A 40 12.74 0.97 11.02
C PHE A 40 13.41 -0.25 11.65
N LYS A 41 12.75 -0.98 12.56
CA LYS A 41 13.32 -2.19 13.19
C LYS A 41 13.67 -3.28 12.18
N GLU A 42 12.95 -3.35 11.07
CA GLU A 42 13.16 -4.35 10.02
C GLU A 42 14.27 -3.95 9.04
N LEU A 43 14.81 -2.74 9.13
CA LEU A 43 15.90 -2.30 8.23
C LEU A 43 17.23 -2.95 8.66
N PRO A 44 17.98 -3.55 7.72
CA PRO A 44 19.25 -4.23 8.02
C PRO A 44 20.41 -3.23 8.16
N ILE A 45 20.23 -2.17 8.96
CA ILE A 45 21.24 -1.14 9.23
C ILE A 45 21.33 -0.86 10.75
N PRO A 46 22.54 -0.67 11.29
CA PRO A 46 22.72 -0.26 12.69
C PRO A 46 22.06 1.09 12.94
N MET A 47 21.40 1.23 14.11
CA MET A 47 20.79 2.49 14.55
C MET A 47 19.87 3.10 13.46
N ALA A 48 18.99 2.27 12.88
CA ALA A 48 18.18 2.63 11.72
C ALA A 48 17.45 3.97 11.86
N ALA A 49 16.84 4.26 13.00
CA ALA A 49 16.15 5.54 13.24
C ALA A 49 17.09 6.75 13.13
N ASP A 50 18.28 6.70 13.72
CA ASP A 50 19.26 7.78 13.66
C ASP A 50 19.87 7.91 12.27
N HIS A 51 20.15 6.78 11.61
CA HIS A 51 20.60 6.76 10.23
C HIS A 51 19.55 7.43 9.32
N MET A 52 18.28 7.07 9.44
CA MET A 52 17.20 7.64 8.63
C MET A 52 16.97 9.13 8.93
N LYS A 53 17.04 9.56 10.19
CA LYS A 53 16.97 10.99 10.55
C LYS A 53 18.11 11.81 9.93
N LYS A 54 19.31 11.25 9.88
CA LYS A 54 20.50 11.93 9.35
C LYS A 54 20.58 11.93 7.82
N HIS A 55 20.27 10.79 7.21
CA HIS A 55 20.50 10.55 5.77
C HIS A 55 19.23 10.71 4.92
N GLY A 56 18.04 10.63 5.52
CA GLY A 56 16.74 10.79 4.88
C GLY A 56 16.30 9.61 4.00
N VAL A 57 17.24 8.92 3.35
CA VAL A 57 16.98 7.79 2.44
C VAL A 57 17.96 6.67 2.73
N TRP A 58 17.45 5.44 2.68
CA TRP A 58 18.24 4.22 2.60
C TRP A 58 17.79 3.43 1.37
N ALA A 59 18.76 2.90 0.61
CA ALA A 59 18.50 2.03 -0.52
C ALA A 59 19.24 0.71 -0.28
N ALA A 60 18.50 -0.40 -0.34
CA ALA A 60 19.09 -1.73 -0.29
C ALA A 60 20.05 -1.93 -1.47
N SER A 61 21.11 -2.71 -1.26
CA SER A 61 21.97 -3.13 -2.36
C SER A 61 21.24 -4.18 -3.23
N GLY A 62 21.44 -4.09 -4.55
CA GLY A 62 20.82 -5.00 -5.51
C GLY A 62 19.54 -4.46 -6.15
N GLN A 63 18.85 -5.33 -6.88
CA GLN A 63 17.58 -5.03 -7.53
C GLN A 63 16.43 -5.61 -6.69
N PRO A 64 15.30 -4.91 -6.54
CA PRO A 64 14.13 -5.45 -5.87
C PRO A 64 13.66 -6.73 -6.59
N SER A 65 13.35 -7.76 -5.82
CA SER A 65 12.80 -9.01 -6.34
C SER A 65 11.31 -9.10 -5.98
N TYR A 66 10.45 -9.15 -6.98
CA TYR A 66 9.00 -9.24 -6.80
C TYR A 66 8.47 -10.67 -6.99
N GLY A 67 9.33 -11.66 -6.73
CA GLY A 67 9.08 -13.07 -7.02
C GLY A 67 9.32 -13.44 -8.49
N LYS A 68 9.32 -14.75 -8.78
CA LYS A 68 9.46 -15.31 -10.14
C LYS A 68 8.16 -16.00 -10.52
N THR A 69 7.57 -15.58 -11.64
CA THR A 69 6.35 -16.19 -12.19
C THR A 69 6.64 -17.26 -13.24
N LEU A 70 7.87 -17.28 -13.79
CA LEU A 70 8.34 -18.28 -14.74
C LEU A 70 8.77 -19.57 -14.02
N ASN A 71 7.83 -20.20 -13.31
CA ASN A 71 8.02 -21.55 -12.78
C ASN A 71 6.70 -22.36 -12.90
N PRO A 72 6.76 -23.69 -13.15
CA PRO A 72 5.56 -24.50 -13.40
C PRO A 72 4.60 -24.61 -12.22
N ASP A 73 5.10 -24.46 -11.00
CA ASP A 73 4.31 -24.57 -9.77
C ASP A 73 3.64 -23.24 -9.38
N HIS A 74 3.99 -22.14 -10.06
CA HIS A 74 3.45 -20.83 -9.77
C HIS A 74 1.97 -20.79 -10.09
N ARG A 75 1.18 -20.30 -9.14
CA ARG A 75 -0.23 -19.98 -9.36
C ARG A 75 -0.47 -18.51 -9.09
N PHE A 76 -1.09 -17.84 -10.06
CA PHE A 76 -1.57 -16.48 -9.90
C PHE A 76 -2.76 -16.45 -8.93
N VAL A 77 -3.01 -15.29 -8.30
CA VAL A 77 -4.18 -15.07 -7.43
C VAL A 77 -5.44 -14.82 -8.27
N THR A 78 -5.71 -15.76 -9.18
CA THR A 78 -6.87 -15.82 -10.07
C THR A 78 -7.62 -17.12 -9.79
N LYS A 79 -8.88 -17.25 -10.24
CA LYS A 79 -9.68 -18.46 -9.97
C LYS A 79 -9.02 -19.71 -10.58
N THR A 80 -8.43 -19.54 -11.77
CA THR A 80 -7.78 -20.63 -12.51
C THR A 80 -6.34 -20.89 -12.08
N GLY A 81 -5.74 -20.00 -11.27
CA GLY A 81 -4.30 -20.01 -10.97
C GLY A 81 -3.41 -19.61 -12.16
N LYS A 82 -3.99 -19.14 -13.27
CA LYS A 82 -3.29 -18.76 -14.51
C LYS A 82 -3.53 -17.28 -14.85
N ILE A 83 -2.82 -16.78 -15.85
CA ILE A 83 -3.19 -15.53 -16.52
C ILE A 83 -4.49 -15.78 -17.28
N GLU A 84 -5.56 -15.11 -16.86
CA GLU A 84 -6.89 -15.24 -17.45
C GLU A 84 -7.00 -14.34 -18.68
N LEU A 85 -6.73 -14.89 -19.87
CA LEU A 85 -7.03 -14.19 -21.12
C LEU A 85 -8.54 -13.95 -21.27
N TYR A 86 -9.33 -14.93 -20.82
CA TYR A 86 -10.78 -14.83 -20.69
C TYR A 86 -11.12 -14.74 -19.20
N SER A 87 -11.67 -13.63 -18.75
CA SER A 87 -12.02 -13.45 -17.34
C SER A 87 -13.42 -13.98 -17.04
N GLU A 88 -13.49 -15.13 -16.37
CA GLU A 88 -14.76 -15.69 -15.89
C GLU A 88 -15.45 -14.76 -14.89
N ARG A 89 -14.67 -14.07 -14.05
CA ARG A 89 -15.18 -13.10 -13.07
C ARG A 89 -15.89 -11.93 -13.75
N LEU A 90 -15.35 -11.41 -14.85
CA LEU A 90 -16.02 -10.35 -15.62
C LEU A 90 -17.32 -10.86 -16.24
N LYS A 91 -17.29 -12.05 -16.84
CA LYS A 91 -18.50 -12.68 -17.41
C LYS A 91 -19.61 -12.86 -16.38
N GLU A 92 -19.29 -13.42 -15.20
CA GLU A 92 -20.24 -13.64 -14.11
C GLU A 92 -20.84 -12.33 -13.59
N ALA A 93 -20.07 -11.24 -13.62
CA ALA A 93 -20.51 -9.91 -13.25
C ALA A 93 -21.25 -9.16 -14.40
N GLY A 94 -21.45 -9.80 -15.56
CA GLY A 94 -22.17 -9.23 -16.70
C GLY A 94 -21.34 -8.32 -17.61
N TYR A 95 -20.01 -8.33 -17.48
CA TYR A 95 -19.08 -7.59 -18.34
C TYR A 95 -18.49 -8.48 -19.44
N ASP A 96 -17.88 -7.84 -20.45
CA ASP A 96 -17.12 -8.55 -21.48
C ASP A 96 -15.91 -9.28 -20.86
N ALA A 97 -15.84 -10.58 -21.09
CA ALA A 97 -14.77 -11.44 -20.57
C ALA A 97 -13.44 -11.26 -21.30
N LEU A 98 -13.48 -10.63 -22.47
CA LEU A 98 -12.35 -10.25 -23.28
C LEU A 98 -12.39 -8.74 -23.52
N PRO A 99 -11.24 -8.08 -23.73
CA PRO A 99 -11.24 -6.69 -24.15
C PRO A 99 -12.03 -6.50 -25.44
N VAL A 100 -13.06 -5.67 -25.40
CA VAL A 100 -13.81 -5.22 -26.57
C VAL A 100 -13.54 -3.73 -26.74
N TYR A 101 -13.30 -3.29 -27.97
CA TYR A 101 -13.13 -1.87 -28.25
C TYR A 101 -14.45 -1.12 -27.96
N ALA A 102 -14.38 -0.14 -27.06
CA ALA A 102 -15.45 0.81 -26.82
C ALA A 102 -14.97 2.21 -27.24
N PRO A 103 -15.66 2.88 -28.19
CA PRO A 103 -15.30 4.24 -28.56
C PRO A 103 -15.48 5.19 -27.35
N PRO A 104 -14.65 6.24 -27.20
CA PRO A 104 -14.84 7.24 -26.17
C PRO A 104 -16.23 7.89 -26.28
N VAL A 105 -16.83 8.21 -25.12
CA VAL A 105 -18.08 8.99 -25.10
C VAL A 105 -17.78 10.36 -25.72
N GLN A 106 -18.50 10.71 -26.79
CA GLN A 106 -18.35 12.04 -27.37
C GLN A 106 -18.99 13.08 -26.44
N PRO A 107 -18.37 14.27 -26.27
CA PRO A 107 -19.02 15.37 -25.58
C PRO A 107 -20.31 15.79 -26.34
N PRO A 108 -21.31 16.36 -25.64
CA PRO A 108 -22.51 16.89 -26.28
C PRO A 108 -22.22 18.04 -27.24
#